data_AF-A0A7Y6QTX4-F1
#
_entry.id   AF-A0A7Y6QTX4-F1
#
_cell.length_a   1.000
_cell.length_b   1.000
_cell.length_c   1.000
_cell.angle_alpha   90.00
_cell.angle_beta   90.00
_cell.angle_gamma   90.00
#
_symmetry.space_group_name_H-M   'P 1'
#
loop_
_entity.id
_entity.type
_entity.pdbx_description
1 polymer ?
#
loop_
_entity_poly.entity_id
_entity_poly.type
_entity_poly.pdbx_seq_one_letter_code
_entity_poly.pdbx_strand_id
1 'polypeptide(L)'
;MSHPDPQHPAGLIASLSALLKSAIRLLLSRLELAALELGEVRQHLMQLAVVFALALVAFWFAIAFGTAALIYLAWQSMGWTILPVLAGVFVLAALGLLWYGQRMVKQGKLGLPATMAELKADRDMLL
;
A
#
# COMPACT_ATOMS: atom_id res chain seq x y z
N MET A 1 -23.31 9.88 73.39
CA MET A 1 -23.32 9.16 72.10
C MET A 1 -23.47 10.18 71.00
N SER A 2 -22.38 10.54 70.33
CA SER A 2 -22.38 11.50 69.22
C SER A 2 -21.22 11.15 68.30
N HIS A 3 -21.49 10.29 67.31
CA HIS A 3 -20.61 10.08 66.17
C HIS A 3 -20.88 11.19 65.15
N PRO A 4 -19.89 12.02 64.78
CA PRO A 4 -20.00 12.88 63.61
C PRO A 4 -19.70 12.04 62.37
N ASP A 5 -20.71 11.84 61.52
CA ASP A 5 -20.54 11.30 60.18
C ASP A 5 -19.78 12.33 59.32
N PRO A 6 -18.64 11.98 58.69
CA PRO A 6 -17.97 12.87 57.76
C PRO A 6 -18.76 12.90 56.44
N GLN A 7 -19.38 14.05 56.21
CA GLN A 7 -19.98 14.47 54.95
C GLN A 7 -19.02 14.16 53.78
N HIS A 8 -19.50 13.43 52.77
CA HIS A 8 -18.79 13.16 51.52
C HIS A 8 -19.27 14.14 50.43
N PRO A 9 -18.48 15.17 50.03
CA PRO A 9 -18.71 15.94 48.82
C PRO A 9 -17.84 15.49 47.63
N ALA A 10 -17.11 14.37 47.75
CA ALA A 10 -16.13 13.92 46.76
C ALA A 10 -16.71 13.02 45.62
N GLY A 11 -18.02 12.78 45.59
CA GLY A 11 -18.63 11.71 44.77
C GLY A 11 -18.67 11.94 43.25
N LEU A 12 -18.98 13.16 42.77
CA LEU A 12 -19.14 13.41 41.33
C LEU A 12 -17.79 13.53 40.59
N ILE A 13 -16.84 14.26 41.15
CA ILE A 13 -15.51 14.45 40.56
C ILE A 13 -14.74 13.11 40.57
N ALA A 14 -14.90 12.30 41.63
CA ALA A 14 -14.39 10.94 41.67
C ALA A 14 -15.06 10.03 40.62
N SER A 15 -16.37 10.16 40.39
CA SER A 15 -17.06 9.38 39.36
C SER A 15 -16.64 9.76 37.93
N LEU A 16 -16.45 11.05 37.65
CA LEU A 16 -16.02 11.54 36.34
C LEU A 16 -14.59 11.13 36.03
N SER A 17 -13.69 11.21 37.02
CA SER A 17 -12.31 10.73 36.87
C SER A 17 -12.25 9.21 36.68
N ALA A 18 -13.12 8.43 37.34
CA ALA A 18 -13.22 7.00 37.14
C ALA A 18 -13.75 6.63 35.73
N LEU A 19 -14.73 7.37 35.22
CA LEU A 19 -15.24 7.21 33.86
C LEU A 19 -14.19 7.57 32.80
N LEU A 20 -13.48 8.69 33.00
CA LEU A 20 -12.41 9.12 32.08
C LEU A 20 -11.27 8.10 32.05
N LYS A 21 -10.88 7.57 33.22
CA LYS A 21 -9.86 6.52 33.33
C LYS A 21 -10.29 5.23 32.63
N SER A 22 -11.57 4.87 32.73
CA SER A 22 -12.14 3.71 32.05
C SER A 22 -12.21 3.92 30.53
N ALA A 23 -12.61 5.11 30.07
CA ALA A 23 -12.64 5.47 28.66
C ALA A 23 -11.25 5.45 28.02
N ILE A 24 -10.24 6.01 28.71
CA ILE A 24 -8.84 5.99 28.26
C ILE A 24 -8.32 4.55 28.16
N ARG A 25 -8.62 3.68 29.14
CA ARG A 25 -8.24 2.25 29.08
C ARG A 25 -8.87 1.51 27.91
N LEU A 26 -10.14 1.80 27.62
CA LEU A 26 -10.86 1.18 26.51
C LEU A 26 -10.30 1.62 25.15
N LEU A 27 -9.95 2.91 25.02
CA LEU A 27 -9.25 3.46 23.86
C LEU A 27 -7.86 2.82 23.67
N LEU A 28 -7.07 2.73 24.73
CA LEU A 28 -5.74 2.09 24.69
C LEU A 28 -5.83 0.62 24.28
N SER A 29 -6.80 -0.12 24.82
CA SER A 29 -7.02 -1.53 24.44
C SER A 29 -7.41 -1.70 22.97
N ARG A 30 -8.24 -0.80 22.41
CA ARG A 30 -8.56 -0.83 20.97
C ARG A 30 -7.38 -0.43 20.09
N LEU A 31 -6.54 0.50 20.54
CA LEU A 31 -5.31 0.87 19.85
C LEU A 31 -4.29 -0.27 19.87
N GLU A 32 -4.14 -0.97 20.99
CA GLU A 32 -3.31 -2.18 21.09
C GLU A 32 -3.81 -3.26 20.13
N LEU A 33 -5.12 -3.51 20.09
CA LEU A 33 -5.72 -4.46 19.15
C LEU A 33 -5.49 -4.02 17.69
N ALA A 34 -5.75 -2.76 17.35
CA ALA A 34 -5.55 -2.24 15.99
C ALA A 34 -4.07 -2.26 15.58
N ALA A 35 -3.14 -1.99 16.50
CA ALA A 35 -1.70 -2.08 16.25
C ALA A 35 -1.26 -3.53 16.03
N LEU A 36 -1.86 -4.48 16.74
CA LEU A 36 -1.59 -5.91 16.61
C LEU A 36 -2.15 -6.46 15.31
N GLU A 37 -3.39 -6.11 14.96
CA GLU A 37 -4.01 -6.42 13.66
C GLU A 37 -3.22 -5.79 12.49
N LEU A 38 -2.73 -4.55 12.63
CA LEU A 38 -1.85 -3.92 11.64
C LEU A 38 -0.51 -4.66 11.48
N GLY A 39 0.05 -5.18 12.58
CA GLY A 39 1.26 -6.00 12.57
C GLY A 39 1.06 -7.33 11.82
N GLU A 40 -0.08 -7.99 12.04
CA GLU A 40 -0.45 -9.23 11.36
C GLU A 40 -0.74 -8.99 9.88
N VAL A 41 -1.50 -7.95 9.54
CA VAL A 41 -1.72 -7.52 8.15
C VAL A 41 -0.41 -7.18 7.46
N ARG A 42 0.54 -6.51 8.14
CA ARG A 42 1.87 -6.24 7.57
C ARG A 42 2.62 -7.52 7.21
N GLN A 43 2.56 -8.54 8.05
CA GLN A 43 3.21 -9.82 7.77
C GLN A 43 2.58 -10.53 6.57
N HIS A 44 1.25 -10.56 6.50
CA HIS A 44 0.54 -11.10 5.34
C HIS A 44 0.79 -10.30 4.06
N LEU A 45 0.85 -8.96 4.15
CA LEU A 45 1.22 -8.11 3.02
C LEU A 45 2.65 -8.36 2.56
N MET A 46 3.59 -8.58 3.47
CA MET A 46 4.98 -8.91 3.13
C MET A 46 5.09 -10.29 2.46
N GLN A 47 4.35 -11.29 2.97
CA GLN A 47 4.25 -12.60 2.33
C GLN A 47 3.64 -12.50 0.93
N LEU A 48 2.54 -11.74 0.78
CA LEU A 48 1.88 -11.51 -0.51
C LEU A 48 2.81 -10.77 -1.47
N ALA A 49 3.57 -9.78 -1.00
CA ALA A 49 4.55 -9.06 -1.81
C ALA A 49 5.68 -9.97 -2.30
N VAL A 50 6.17 -10.88 -1.45
CA VAL A 50 7.17 -11.89 -1.85
C VAL A 50 6.59 -12.83 -2.90
N VAL A 51 5.40 -13.39 -2.68
CA VAL A 51 4.73 -14.27 -3.65
C VAL A 51 4.49 -13.54 -4.98
N PHE A 52 4.05 -12.29 -4.93
CA PHE A 52 3.83 -11.46 -6.12
C PHE A 52 5.15 -11.17 -6.85
N ALA A 53 6.24 -10.88 -6.13
CA ALA A 53 7.56 -10.71 -6.72
C ALA A 53 8.05 -11.99 -7.40
N LEU A 54 7.90 -13.16 -6.75
CA LEU A 54 8.23 -14.46 -7.36
C LEU A 54 7.38 -14.73 -8.61
N ALA A 55 6.07 -14.46 -8.54
CA ALA A 55 5.17 -14.61 -9.67
C ALA A 55 5.58 -13.70 -10.83
N LEU A 56 5.97 -12.46 -10.55
CA LEU A 56 6.43 -11.50 -11.57
C LEU A 56 7.74 -11.96 -12.22
N VAL A 57 8.69 -12.49 -11.44
CA VAL A 57 9.93 -13.08 -11.96
C VAL A 57 9.62 -14.29 -12.85
N ALA A 58 8.80 -15.23 -12.38
CA ALA A 58 8.41 -16.41 -13.15
C ALA A 58 7.67 -16.03 -14.44
N PHE A 59 6.77 -15.06 -14.37
CA PHE A 59 6.09 -14.49 -15.53
C PHE A 59 7.08 -13.88 -16.52
N TRP A 60 8.12 -13.20 -16.02
CA TRP A 60 9.13 -12.62 -16.91
C TRP A 60 9.91 -13.69 -17.67
N PHE A 61 10.32 -14.76 -16.98
CA PHE A 61 10.93 -15.92 -17.61
C PHE A 61 10.01 -16.58 -18.63
N ALA A 62 8.73 -16.74 -18.31
CA ALA A 62 7.75 -17.31 -19.24
C ALA A 62 7.63 -16.51 -20.53
N ILE A 63 7.56 -15.17 -20.44
CA ILE A 63 7.56 -14.32 -21.65
C ILE A 63 8.90 -14.44 -22.39
N ALA A 64 10.04 -14.40 -21.70
CA ALA A 64 11.36 -14.48 -22.36
C ALA A 64 11.54 -15.79 -23.12
N PHE A 65 11.27 -16.94 -22.49
CA PHE A 65 11.34 -18.25 -23.14
C PHE A 65 10.26 -18.41 -24.21
N GLY A 66 9.05 -17.91 -23.99
CA GLY A 66 7.98 -17.91 -25.01
C GLY A 66 8.36 -17.10 -26.24
N THR A 67 9.01 -15.96 -26.05
CA THR A 67 9.52 -15.10 -27.13
C THR A 67 10.63 -15.81 -27.90
N ALA A 68 11.59 -16.42 -27.20
CA ALA A 68 12.66 -17.19 -27.83
C ALA A 68 12.13 -18.41 -28.61
N ALA A 69 11.18 -19.14 -28.04
CA ALA A 69 10.51 -20.26 -28.70
C ALA A 69 9.75 -19.79 -29.95
N LEU A 70 9.04 -18.66 -29.87
CA LEU A 70 8.34 -18.07 -31.00
C LEU A 70 9.30 -17.68 -32.13
N ILE A 71 10.43 -17.03 -31.78
CA ILE A 71 11.49 -16.71 -32.74
C ILE A 71 12.00 -17.98 -33.41
N TYR A 72 12.34 -19.01 -32.63
CA TYR A 72 12.86 -20.27 -33.16
C TYR A 72 11.87 -20.95 -34.13
N LEU A 73 10.58 -21.02 -33.74
CA LEU A 73 9.55 -21.69 -34.53
C LEU A 73 9.28 -20.97 -35.85
N ALA A 74 9.25 -19.64 -35.83
CA ALA A 74 8.99 -18.83 -37.01
C ALA A 74 10.27 -18.44 -37.78
N TRP A 75 11.45 -18.79 -37.28
CA TRP A 75 12.71 -18.56 -37.98
C TRP A 75 12.74 -19.23 -39.36
N GLN A 76 12.19 -20.43 -39.48
CA GLN A 76 12.17 -21.15 -40.76
C GLN A 76 11.25 -20.49 -41.80
N SER A 77 10.21 -19.77 -41.38
CA SER A 77 9.23 -19.16 -42.29
C SER A 77 9.53 -17.69 -42.60
N MET A 78 9.99 -16.92 -41.60
CA MET A 78 10.20 -15.48 -41.70
C MET A 78 11.68 -15.07 -41.59
N GLY A 79 12.56 -15.97 -41.16
CA GLY A 79 13.98 -15.67 -40.96
C GLY A 79 14.19 -14.48 -40.04
N TRP A 80 15.03 -13.54 -40.47
CA TRP A 80 15.36 -12.33 -39.71
C TRP A 80 14.19 -11.34 -39.56
N THR A 81 13.16 -11.42 -40.41
CA THR A 81 12.04 -10.47 -40.42
C THR A 81 11.17 -10.56 -39.17
N ILE A 82 11.22 -11.68 -38.44
CA ILE A 82 10.49 -11.81 -37.17
C ILE A 82 11.03 -10.89 -36.07
N LEU A 83 12.33 -10.59 -36.06
CA LEU A 83 12.94 -9.72 -35.05
C LEU A 83 12.31 -8.32 -35.02
N PRO A 84 12.25 -7.56 -36.14
CA PRO A 84 11.63 -6.24 -36.14
C PRO A 84 10.12 -6.28 -35.89
N VAL A 85 9.42 -7.35 -36.31
CA VAL A 85 7.98 -7.52 -36.02
C VAL A 85 7.76 -7.66 -34.52
N LEU A 86 8.52 -8.55 -33.87
CA LEU A 86 8.42 -8.81 -32.44
C LEU A 86 8.88 -7.60 -31.61
N ALA A 87 9.92 -6.91 -32.06
CA ALA A 87 10.33 -5.62 -31.50
C ALA A 87 9.19 -4.59 -31.59
N GLY A 88 8.50 -4.50 -32.73
CA GLY A 88 7.31 -3.65 -32.90
C GLY A 88 6.20 -3.97 -31.90
N VAL A 89 5.91 -5.26 -31.69
CA VAL A 89 4.92 -5.71 -30.69
C VAL A 89 5.32 -5.28 -29.28
N PHE A 90 6.58 -5.46 -28.88
CA PHE A 90 7.05 -5.02 -27.57
C PHE A 90 7.03 -3.49 -27.40
N VAL A 91 7.36 -2.73 -28.44
CA VAL A 91 7.25 -1.25 -28.42
C VAL A 91 5.81 -0.81 -28.22
N LEU A 92 4.85 -1.42 -28.94
CA LEU A 92 3.43 -1.12 -28.77
C LEU A 92 2.94 -1.47 -27.36
N ALA A 93 3.35 -2.62 -26.82
CA ALA A 93 3.05 -3.00 -25.45
C ALA A 93 3.61 -2.00 -24.43
N ALA A 94 4.87 -1.57 -24.61
CA ALA A 94 5.51 -0.57 -23.74
C ALA A 94 4.79 0.79 -23.79
N LEU A 95 4.44 1.27 -24.99
CA LEU A 95 3.66 2.50 -25.16
C LEU A 95 2.28 2.39 -24.50
N GLY A 96 1.62 1.25 -24.64
CA GLY A 96 0.34 0.96 -23.98
C GLY A 96 0.45 1.02 -22.45
N LEU A 97 1.49 0.39 -21.88
CA LEU A 97 1.76 0.44 -20.43
C LEU A 97 2.08 1.86 -19.96
N LEU A 98 2.89 2.61 -20.71
CA LEU A 98 3.22 4.01 -20.39
C LEU A 98 1.97 4.89 -20.40
N TRP A 99 1.11 4.76 -21.41
CA TRP A 99 -0.16 5.49 -21.47
C TRP A 99 -1.11 5.11 -20.34
N TYR A 100 -1.20 3.82 -20.03
CA TYR A 100 -2.01 3.33 -18.92
C TYR A 100 -1.49 3.88 -17.57
N GLY A 101 -0.17 3.82 -17.34
CA GLY A 101 0.48 4.38 -16.16
C GLY A 101 0.25 5.89 -16.03
N GLN A 102 0.40 6.64 -17.12
CA GLN A 102 0.10 8.07 -17.14
C GLN A 102 -1.38 8.35 -16.83
N ARG A 103 -2.31 7.53 -17.33
CA ARG A 103 -3.73 7.65 -16.99
C ARG A 103 -3.99 7.36 -15.52
N MET A 104 -3.36 6.34 -14.93
CA MET A 104 -3.48 6.04 -13.50
C MET A 104 -2.96 7.19 -12.62
N VAL A 105 -1.84 7.79 -12.98
CA VAL A 105 -1.28 8.96 -12.28
C VAL A 105 -2.20 10.17 -12.42
N LYS A 106 -2.71 10.45 -13.62
CA LYS A 106 -3.64 11.56 -13.88
C LYS A 106 -5.01 11.37 -13.22
N GLN A 107 -5.43 10.15 -12.95
CA GLN A 107 -6.66 9.83 -12.20
C GLN A 107 -6.53 10.03 -10.69
N GLY A 108 -5.38 10.51 -10.18
CA GLY A 108 -5.20 10.88 -8.78
C GLY A 108 -5.15 9.70 -7.80
N LYS A 109 -5.20 8.45 -8.30
CA LYS A 109 -5.21 7.24 -7.45
C LYS A 109 -3.86 6.90 -6.80
N LEU A 110 -2.78 7.54 -7.24
CA LEU A 110 -1.42 7.40 -6.69
C LEU A 110 -0.94 8.66 -5.96
N GLY A 111 -1.72 9.75 -5.98
CA GLY A 111 -1.38 10.95 -5.23
C GLY A 111 -1.69 10.69 -3.77
N LEU A 112 -0.69 10.34 -2.96
CA LEU A 112 -0.70 10.52 -1.51
C LEU A 112 -0.98 12.00 -1.24
N PRO A 113 -2.24 12.41 -0.99
CA PRO A 113 -2.62 13.83 -1.00
C PRO A 113 -1.93 14.56 0.16
N ALA A 114 -1.66 13.84 1.25
CA ALA A 114 -0.96 14.33 2.43
C ALA A 114 0.53 14.64 2.15
N THR A 115 1.27 13.72 1.54
CA THR A 115 2.71 13.89 1.29
C THR A 115 3.00 14.92 0.19
N MET A 116 2.15 15.00 -0.83
CA MET A 116 2.30 15.99 -1.90
C MET A 116 1.90 17.41 -1.46
N ALA A 117 1.03 17.53 -0.45
CA ALA A 117 0.72 18.81 0.19
C ALA A 117 1.89 19.29 1.06
N GLU A 118 2.55 18.39 1.81
CA GLU A 118 3.76 18.72 2.56
C GLU A 118 4.92 19.13 1.65
N LEU A 119 5.18 18.38 0.57
CA LEU A 119 6.24 18.73 -0.41
C LEU A 119 5.98 20.05 -1.14
N LYS A 120 4.69 20.42 -1.34
CA LYS A 120 4.35 21.70 -1.97
C LYS A 120 4.49 22.87 -1.01
N ALA A 121 4.11 22.70 0.26
CA ALA A 121 4.32 23.72 1.29
C ALA A 121 5.81 24.02 1.50
N ASP A 122 6.66 22.99 1.46
CA ASP A 122 8.12 23.14 1.60
C ASP A 122 8.73 23.85 0.38
N ARG A 123 8.20 23.60 -0.83
CA ARG A 123 8.60 24.31 -2.06
C ARG A 123 8.17 25.78 -2.07
N ASP A 124 6.94 26.08 -1.65
CA ASP A 124 6.41 27.45 -1.63
C ASP A 124 7.08 28.30 -0.54
N MET A 125 7.78 27.68 0.42
CA MET A 125 8.61 28.39 1.40
C MET A 125 10.03 28.72 0.87
N LEU A 126 10.47 28.07 -0.22
CA LEU A 126 11.79 28.26 -0.84
C LEU A 126 11.78 29.21 -2.05
N LEU A 127 10.61 29.63 -2.55
CA LEU A 127 10.43 30.61 -3.63
C LEU A 127 9.78 31.89 -3.10
#